data_AF-A0A970XRN5-F1
#
_entry.id   AF-A0A970XRN5-F1
#
_cell.length_a   1.000
_cell.length_b   1.000
_cell.length_c   1.000
_cell.angle_alpha   90.00
_cell.angle_beta   90.00
_cell.angle_gamma   90.00
#
_symmetry.space_group_name_H-M   'P 1'
#
loop_
_entity.id
_entity.type
_entity.pdbx_description
1 polymer ?
#
loop_
_entity_poly.entity_id
_entity_poly.type
_entity_poly.pdbx_seq_one_letter_code
_entity_poly.pdbx_strand_id
1 'polypeptide(L)'
;MTQNEKRLMEIAAIQIFLQHYNQINGSDYSLLRMQERPDALITNSQGVILGIEVTHLFYEPYEAKMLLGRSEDDYLHTTQYMEHLIAELQRILDRKMEKGATYEFEMPMILVIRSASPVFFGEDFLYRVQDLRIKPEIFKEIWLLVRENENPGWPNMIQIR
;
A
#
# COMPACT_ATOMS: atom_id res chain seq x y z
N MET A 1 -1.40 14.21 -11.64
CA MET A 1 -1.63 14.24 -10.19
C MET A 1 -0.77 15.36 -9.61
N THR A 2 -1.34 16.23 -8.80
CA THR A 2 -0.58 17.29 -8.11
C THR A 2 0.17 16.73 -6.90
N GLN A 3 1.18 17.45 -6.39
CA GLN A 3 1.92 17.03 -5.20
C GLN A 3 1.01 16.91 -3.96
N ASN A 4 0.02 17.81 -3.84
CA ASN A 4 -0.97 17.77 -2.76
C ASN A 4 -1.86 16.51 -2.83
N GLU A 5 -2.31 16.13 -4.02
CA GLU A 5 -3.10 14.92 -4.21
C GLU A 5 -2.33 13.66 -3.82
N LYS A 6 -1.06 13.56 -4.25
CA LYS A 6 -0.18 12.45 -3.88
C LYS A 6 -0.07 12.33 -2.35
N ARG A 7 0.15 13.46 -1.67
CA ARG A 7 0.29 13.51 -0.21
C ARG A 7 -1.00 13.13 0.52
N LEU A 8 -2.17 13.54 0.01
CA LEU A 8 -3.46 13.12 0.57
C LEU A 8 -3.66 11.61 0.46
N MET A 9 -3.29 11.02 -0.67
CA MET A 9 -3.38 9.56 -0.86
C MET A 9 -2.44 8.80 0.08
N GLU A 10 -1.22 9.31 0.27
CA GLU A 10 -0.25 8.75 1.23
C GLU A 10 -0.78 8.80 2.66
N ILE A 11 -1.28 9.95 3.11
CA ILE A 11 -1.87 10.12 4.46
C ILE A 11 -3.02 9.14 4.66
N ALA A 12 -3.94 9.04 3.69
CA ALA A 12 -5.07 8.13 3.78
C ALA A 12 -4.62 6.67 3.88
N ALA A 13 -3.63 6.26 3.08
CA ALA A 13 -3.08 4.90 3.14
C ALA A 13 -2.41 4.61 4.50
N ILE A 14 -1.64 5.55 5.04
CA ILE A 14 -0.96 5.40 6.33
C ILE A 14 -1.95 5.31 7.49
N GLN A 15 -2.99 6.15 7.49
CA GLN A 15 -4.02 6.12 8.53
C GLN A 15 -4.74 4.77 8.57
N ILE A 16 -5.16 4.30 7.40
CA ILE A 16 -5.77 2.98 7.23
C ILE A 16 -4.79 1.90 7.74
N PHE A 17 -3.56 1.91 7.23
CA PHE A 17 -2.55 0.93 7.60
C PHE A 17 -2.33 0.88 9.11
N LEU A 18 -2.10 2.02 9.77
CA LEU A 18 -1.84 2.08 11.21
C LEU A 18 -2.98 1.51 12.04
N GLN A 19 -4.22 1.80 11.66
CA GLN A 19 -5.40 1.27 12.34
C GLN A 19 -5.40 -0.26 12.32
N HIS A 20 -5.23 -0.87 11.14
CA HIS A 20 -5.23 -2.32 10.99
C HIS A 20 -3.98 -2.97 11.57
N TYR A 21 -2.82 -2.37 11.34
CA TYR A 21 -1.53 -2.88 11.81
C TYR A 21 -1.48 -3.01 13.33
N ASN A 22 -1.98 -2.00 14.04
CA ASN A 22 -2.07 -2.06 15.50
C ASN A 22 -3.05 -3.12 16.00
N GLN A 23 -4.20 -3.26 15.34
CA GLN A 23 -5.18 -4.29 15.69
C GLN A 23 -4.61 -5.69 15.50
N ILE A 24 -3.93 -5.95 14.36
CA ILE A 24 -3.37 -7.26 14.02
C ILE A 24 -2.20 -7.63 14.94
N ASN A 25 -1.30 -6.68 15.21
CA ASN A 25 -0.07 -6.97 15.96
C ASN A 25 -0.20 -6.72 17.46
N GLY A 26 -1.34 -6.22 17.94
CA GLY A 26 -1.50 -5.77 19.33
C GLY A 26 -0.52 -4.64 19.70
N SER A 27 -0.16 -3.80 18.74
CA SER A 27 0.77 -2.68 18.91
C SER A 27 0.05 -1.35 19.06
N ASP A 28 0.81 -0.30 19.41
CA ASP A 28 0.30 1.06 19.63
C ASP A 28 1.09 2.12 18.83
N TYR A 29 1.47 1.77 17.60
CA TYR A 29 2.16 2.71 16.72
C TYR A 29 1.25 3.90 16.36
N SER A 30 1.84 5.09 16.34
CA SER A 30 1.17 6.33 15.94
C SER A 30 2.04 7.10 14.95
N LEU A 31 1.40 7.95 14.14
CA LEU A 31 2.10 8.79 13.18
C LEU A 31 2.97 9.82 13.92
N LEU A 32 4.29 9.74 13.74
CA LEU A 32 5.22 10.73 14.27
C LEU A 32 5.30 11.94 13.34
N ARG A 33 5.56 11.72 12.05
CA ARG A 33 5.58 12.77 11.03
C ARG A 33 5.52 12.21 9.61
N MET A 34 5.01 13.02 8.69
CA MET A 34 5.14 12.84 7.24
C MET A 34 6.40 13.53 6.73
N GLN A 35 7.15 12.91 5.82
CA GLN A 35 8.34 13.51 5.20
C GLN A 35 8.49 13.00 3.76
N GLU A 36 9.57 13.37 3.06
CA GLU A 36 9.75 12.94 1.65
C GLU A 36 10.36 11.55 1.51
N ARG A 37 11.22 11.15 2.46
CA ARG A 37 11.89 9.85 2.48
C ARG A 37 12.19 9.41 3.92
N PRO A 38 11.62 8.30 4.40
CA PRO A 38 10.41 7.66 3.86
C PRO A 38 9.18 8.58 3.86
N ASP A 39 8.07 8.17 3.25
CA ASP A 39 6.85 8.99 3.21
C ASP A 39 6.33 9.33 4.64
N ALA A 40 6.53 8.43 5.60
CA ALA A 40 6.24 8.69 7.01
C ALA A 40 7.16 7.98 8.00
N LEU A 41 7.22 8.53 9.20
CA LEU A 41 7.76 7.87 10.39
C LEU A 41 6.64 7.62 11.40
N ILE A 42 6.66 6.44 12.01
CA ILE A 42 5.73 6.04 13.07
C ILE A 42 6.50 5.63 14.32
N THR A 43 5.90 5.80 15.50
CA THR A 43 6.49 5.41 16.77
C THR A 43 5.48 4.76 17.71
N ASN A 44 5.94 3.83 18.53
CA ASN A 44 5.14 3.19 19.57
C ASN A 44 5.48 3.75 20.97
N SER A 45 4.80 3.28 22.03
CA SER A 45 5.06 3.74 23.42
C SER A 45 6.45 3.40 23.96
N GLN A 46 7.15 2.45 23.34
CA GLN A 46 8.51 2.06 23.69
C GLN A 46 9.58 2.91 22.97
N GLY A 47 9.17 3.85 22.13
CA GLY A 47 10.08 4.71 21.36
C GLY A 47 10.71 4.02 20.14
N VAL A 48 10.20 2.86 19.72
CA VAL A 48 10.62 2.20 18.49
C VAL A 48 10.10 2.99 17.30
N ILE A 49 11.00 3.39 16.41
CA ILE A 49 10.67 4.14 15.19
C ILE A 49 10.71 3.20 13.98
N LEU A 50 9.68 3.26 13.15
CA LEU A 50 9.63 2.59 11.84
C LEU A 50 9.38 3.62 10.74
N GLY A 51 9.98 3.38 9.58
CA GLY A 51 9.68 4.13 8.37
C GLY A 51 8.61 3.44 7.54
N ILE A 52 7.71 4.23 6.93
CA ILE A 52 6.68 3.75 6.00
C ILE A 52 6.91 4.38 4.64
N GLU A 53 7.07 3.53 3.63
CA GLU A 53 6.98 3.91 2.22
C GLU A 53 5.61 3.51 1.69
N VAL A 54 4.93 4.42 1.00
CA VAL A 54 3.62 4.17 0.39
C VAL A 54 3.74 4.12 -1.13
N THR A 55 2.97 3.22 -1.73
CA THR A 55 2.72 3.24 -3.17
C THR A 55 1.31 2.74 -3.47
N HIS A 56 0.88 2.96 -4.70
CA HIS A 56 -0.46 2.66 -5.13
C HIS A 56 -0.39 1.73 -6.33
N LEU A 57 -1.21 0.68 -6.30
CA LEU A 57 -1.37 -0.27 -7.38
C LEU A 57 -2.61 0.15 -8.17
N PHE A 58 -2.38 0.46 -9.44
CA PHE A 58 -3.41 0.84 -10.40
C PHE A 58 -3.42 -0.19 -11.52
N TYR A 59 -4.60 -0.67 -11.89
CA TYR A 59 -4.82 -1.35 -13.16
C TYR A 59 -4.64 -0.35 -14.32
N GLU A 60 -5.19 0.86 -14.16
CA GLU A 60 -5.13 1.92 -15.17
C GLU A 60 -4.87 3.30 -14.53
N PRO A 61 -4.23 4.25 -15.24
CA PRO A 61 -3.87 5.56 -14.67
C PRO A 61 -5.05 6.39 -14.13
N TYR A 62 -6.28 6.14 -14.61
CA TYR A 62 -7.47 6.88 -14.15
C TYR A 62 -7.94 6.47 -12.75
N GLU A 63 -7.60 5.28 -12.27
CA GLU A 63 -7.99 4.80 -10.93
C GLU A 63 -7.38 5.66 -9.81
N ALA A 64 -6.30 6.38 -10.10
CA ALA A 64 -5.76 7.41 -9.22
C ALA A 64 -6.78 8.52 -8.90
N LYS A 65 -7.67 8.87 -9.85
CA LYS A 65 -8.74 9.85 -9.63
C LYS A 65 -9.86 9.25 -8.78
N MET A 66 -10.13 7.95 -8.90
CA MET A 66 -11.12 7.25 -8.08
C MET A 66 -10.70 7.23 -6.60
N LEU A 67 -9.42 6.97 -6.29
CA LEU A 67 -8.92 7.05 -4.91
C LEU A 67 -9.06 8.44 -4.28
N LEU A 68 -9.19 9.49 -5.10
CA LEU A 68 -9.43 10.86 -4.65
C LEU A 68 -10.92 11.22 -4.58
N GLY A 69 -11.83 10.26 -4.84
CA GLY A 69 -13.29 10.48 -4.82
C GLY A 69 -13.80 11.31 -6.01
N ARG A 70 -13.10 11.31 -7.15
CA ARG A 70 -13.39 12.21 -8.29
C ARG A 70 -14.03 11.55 -9.52
N SER A 71 -14.58 10.34 -9.42
CA SER A 71 -15.37 9.74 -10.51
C SER A 71 -16.11 8.47 -10.05
N GLU A 72 -17.45 8.43 -10.21
CA GLU A 72 -18.24 7.22 -10.01
C GLU A 72 -18.82 6.63 -11.32
N ASP A 73 -18.94 7.39 -12.41
CA ASP A 73 -20.02 7.07 -13.36
C ASP A 73 -19.72 6.42 -14.73
N ASP A 74 -18.48 6.30 -15.27
CA ASP A 74 -18.36 5.90 -16.71
C ASP A 74 -17.28 4.86 -17.09
N TYR A 75 -16.50 4.30 -16.15
CA TYR A 75 -15.23 3.63 -16.53
C TYR A 75 -15.11 2.13 -16.21
N LEU A 76 -16.18 1.49 -15.72
CA LEU A 76 -16.25 0.05 -15.45
C LEU A 76 -16.49 -0.81 -16.71
N HIS A 77 -16.34 -0.24 -17.91
CA HIS A 77 -16.65 -0.93 -19.17
C HIS A 77 -15.49 -1.74 -19.77
N THR A 78 -14.31 -1.76 -19.14
CA THR A 78 -13.19 -2.58 -19.58
C THR A 78 -13.10 -3.85 -18.75
N THR A 79 -12.97 -5.00 -19.42
CA THR A 79 -12.68 -6.26 -18.73
C THR A 79 -11.29 -6.17 -18.10
N GLN A 80 -11.23 -6.19 -16.77
CA GLN A 80 -9.98 -6.26 -16.03
C GLN A 80 -9.60 -7.71 -15.76
N TYR A 81 -8.30 -8.02 -15.84
CA TYR A 81 -7.76 -9.36 -15.56
C TYR A 81 -6.81 -9.33 -14.37
N MET A 82 -6.99 -10.26 -13.43
CA MET A 82 -6.19 -10.29 -12.21
C MET A 82 -4.70 -10.50 -12.49
N GLU A 83 -4.38 -11.31 -13.49
CA GLU A 83 -3.01 -11.60 -13.94
C GLU A 83 -2.25 -10.31 -14.28
N HIS A 84 -2.92 -9.33 -14.88
CA HIS A 84 -2.31 -8.04 -15.20
C HIS A 84 -2.04 -7.23 -13.93
N LEU A 85 -2.96 -7.22 -12.98
CA LEU A 85 -2.80 -6.50 -11.71
C LEU A 85 -1.66 -7.10 -10.86
N ILE A 86 -1.53 -8.43 -10.85
CA ILE A 86 -0.43 -9.13 -10.19
C ILE A 86 0.91 -8.86 -10.88
N ALA A 87 0.94 -8.81 -12.21
CA ALA A 87 2.14 -8.43 -12.96
C ALA A 87 2.58 -6.99 -12.64
N GLU A 88 1.63 -6.06 -12.51
CA GLU A 88 1.93 -4.68 -12.13
C GLU A 88 2.38 -4.57 -10.67
N LEU A 89 1.78 -5.34 -9.77
CA LEU A 89 2.24 -5.46 -8.38
C LEU A 89 3.70 -5.95 -8.31
N GLN A 90 4.07 -6.97 -9.09
CA GLN A 90 5.46 -7.43 -9.18
C GLN A 90 6.39 -6.32 -9.68
N ARG A 91 6.01 -5.57 -10.73
CA ARG A 91 6.83 -4.44 -11.22
C ARG A 91 7.01 -3.34 -10.19
N ILE A 92 5.96 -3.02 -9.42
CA ILE A 92 6.04 -2.06 -8.32
C ILE A 92 7.02 -2.54 -7.26
N LEU A 93 6.93 -3.80 -6.86
CA LEU A 93 7.84 -4.41 -5.90
C LEU A 93 9.28 -4.33 -6.40
N ASP A 94 9.56 -4.79 -7.62
CA ASP A 94 10.91 -4.77 -8.22
C ASP A 94 11.51 -3.35 -8.19
N ARG A 95 10.75 -2.35 -8.64
CA ARG A 95 11.17 -0.95 -8.65
C ARG A 95 11.42 -0.39 -7.25
N LYS A 96 10.59 -0.76 -6.27
CA LYS A 96 10.75 -0.30 -4.88
C LYS A 96 11.93 -0.98 -4.20
N MET A 97 12.18 -2.25 -4.47
CA MET A 97 13.38 -2.95 -3.99
C MET A 97 14.65 -2.34 -4.59
N GLU A 98 14.67 -2.08 -5.90
CA GLU A 98 15.82 -1.46 -6.56
C GLU A 98 16.11 -0.06 -6.02
N LYS A 99 15.08 0.79 -5.90
CA LYS A 99 15.25 2.12 -5.29
C LYS A 99 15.65 2.04 -3.82
N GLY A 100 15.02 1.15 -3.06
CA GLY A 100 15.32 0.95 -1.66
C GLY A 100 16.76 0.51 -1.39
N ALA A 101 17.34 -0.33 -2.26
CA ALA A 101 18.73 -0.75 -2.18
C ALA A 101 19.75 0.40 -2.30
N THR A 102 19.34 1.56 -2.84
CA THR A 102 20.20 2.74 -2.95
C THR A 102 20.19 3.63 -1.71
N TYR A 103 19.37 3.31 -0.70
CA TYR A 103 19.22 4.12 0.50
C TYR A 103 19.79 3.38 1.72
N GLU A 104 20.57 4.10 2.52
CA GLU A 104 20.88 3.68 3.89
C GLU A 104 19.74 4.14 4.79
N PHE A 105 18.86 3.20 5.16
CA PHE A 105 17.78 3.51 6.09
C PHE A 105 18.30 3.44 7.53
N GLU A 106 18.11 4.51 8.30
CA GLU A 106 18.47 4.57 9.72
C GLU A 106 17.53 3.74 10.61
N MET A 107 16.39 3.29 10.07
CA MET A 107 15.38 2.51 10.78
C MET A 107 14.80 1.40 9.89
N PRO A 108 14.15 0.37 10.48
CA PRO A 108 13.43 -0.63 9.70
C PRO A 108 12.28 0.00 8.89
N MET A 109 12.13 -0.49 7.67
CA MET A 109 11.22 0.05 6.67
C MET A 109 10.04 -0.90 6.41
N ILE A 110 8.82 -0.36 6.37
CA ILE A 110 7.61 -1.06 5.93
C ILE A 110 7.19 -0.49 4.56
N LEU A 111 6.87 -1.36 3.61
CA LEU A 111 6.25 -0.98 2.35
C LEU A 111 4.74 -1.22 2.42
N VAL A 112 3.95 -0.16 2.21
CA VAL A 112 2.49 -0.23 2.12
C VAL A 112 2.08 0.01 0.68
N ILE A 113 1.43 -0.98 0.08
CA ILE A 113 0.89 -0.91 -1.28
C ILE A 113 -0.62 -0.82 -1.17
N ARG A 114 -1.25 0.24 -1.69
CA ARG A 114 -2.70 0.36 -1.71
C ARG A 114 -3.26 0.08 -3.10
N SER A 115 -4.06 -0.97 -3.21
CA SER A 115 -4.81 -1.26 -4.44
C SER A 115 -5.92 -0.23 -4.63
N ALA A 116 -5.97 0.33 -5.83
CA ALA A 116 -7.03 1.23 -6.29
C ALA A 116 -8.11 0.49 -7.09
N SER A 117 -7.94 -0.82 -7.34
CA SER A 117 -8.85 -1.55 -8.22
C SER A 117 -10.27 -1.52 -7.64
N PRO A 118 -11.27 -1.11 -8.44
CA PRO A 118 -12.67 -1.17 -8.06
C PRO A 118 -13.29 -2.54 -8.38
N VAL A 119 -12.54 -3.47 -8.97
CA VAL A 119 -13.03 -4.78 -9.43
C VAL A 119 -12.57 -5.89 -8.50
N PHE A 120 -11.30 -5.87 -8.09
CA PHE A 120 -10.69 -6.94 -7.30
C PHE A 120 -10.64 -6.60 -5.81
N PHE A 121 -10.98 -7.58 -4.98
CA PHE A 121 -11.05 -7.51 -3.53
C PHE A 121 -10.02 -8.45 -2.89
N GLY A 122 -9.88 -8.38 -1.56
CA GLY A 122 -8.86 -9.15 -0.85
C GLY A 122 -8.80 -10.65 -1.18
N GLU A 123 -9.97 -11.30 -1.33
CA GLU A 123 -10.06 -12.72 -1.67
C GLU A 123 -9.39 -13.08 -2.99
N ASP A 124 -9.48 -12.19 -3.99
CA ASP A 124 -8.85 -12.38 -5.29
C ASP A 124 -7.31 -12.39 -5.16
N PHE A 125 -6.77 -11.63 -4.21
CA PHE A 125 -5.33 -11.51 -3.99
C PHE A 125 -4.74 -12.65 -3.16
N LEU A 126 -5.48 -13.19 -2.18
CA LEU A 126 -4.95 -14.15 -1.19
C LEU A 126 -4.17 -15.33 -1.79
N TYR A 127 -4.64 -15.86 -2.92
CA TYR A 127 -3.99 -17.00 -3.59
C TYR A 127 -2.93 -16.59 -4.59
N ARG A 128 -2.98 -15.34 -5.10
CA ARG A 128 -2.10 -14.86 -6.17
C ARG A 128 -0.85 -14.15 -5.66
N VAL A 129 -0.90 -13.58 -4.46
CA VAL A 129 0.27 -12.92 -3.85
C VAL A 129 1.39 -13.92 -3.52
N GLN A 130 1.06 -15.21 -3.40
CA GLN A 130 2.02 -16.28 -3.16
C GLN A 130 2.95 -16.52 -4.37
N ASP A 131 2.54 -16.10 -5.57
CA ASP A 131 3.33 -16.21 -6.80
C ASP A 131 4.37 -15.09 -6.94
N LEU A 132 4.32 -14.07 -6.07
CA LEU A 132 5.21 -12.92 -6.11
C LEU A 132 6.63 -13.28 -5.68
N ARG A 133 7.61 -12.73 -6.40
CA ARG A 133 9.04 -12.93 -6.13
C ARG A 133 9.56 -11.73 -5.36
N ILE A 134 9.71 -11.90 -4.05
CA ILE A 134 10.09 -10.80 -3.14
C ILE A 134 11.52 -11.02 -2.66
N LYS A 135 12.40 -10.05 -2.94
CA LYS A 135 13.78 -10.07 -2.47
C LYS A 135 13.85 -9.69 -0.98
N PRO A 136 14.68 -10.37 -0.17
CA PRO A 136 14.52 -10.33 1.27
C PRO A 136 15.12 -9.17 2.07
N GLU A 137 15.59 -8.11 1.44
CA GLU A 137 16.67 -7.33 2.08
C GLU A 137 16.32 -5.88 2.42
N ILE A 138 15.26 -5.31 1.86
CA ILE A 138 15.03 -3.86 1.93
C ILE A 138 13.94 -3.48 2.93
N PHE A 139 12.79 -4.13 2.83
CA PHE A 139 11.65 -3.85 3.70
C PHE A 139 11.49 -4.98 4.71
N LYS A 140 11.38 -4.59 5.98
CA LYS A 140 11.07 -5.49 7.09
C LYS A 140 9.78 -6.25 6.80
N GLU A 141 8.77 -5.54 6.33
CA GLU A 141 7.43 -6.05 6.05
C GLU A 141 6.84 -5.38 4.81
N ILE A 142 5.97 -6.11 4.12
CA ILE A 142 5.25 -5.60 2.95
C ILE A 142 3.77 -5.91 3.10
N TRP A 143 2.95 -4.86 3.07
CA TRP A 143 1.52 -4.95 3.27
C TRP A 143 0.75 -4.44 2.05
N LEU A 144 -0.28 -5.17 1.67
CA LEU A 144 -1.21 -4.80 0.61
C LEU A 144 -2.57 -4.41 1.22
N LEU A 145 -2.96 -3.16 1.04
CA LEU A 145 -4.27 -2.64 1.39
C LEU A 145 -5.20 -2.82 0.18
N VAL A 146 -6.27 -3.56 0.36
CA VAL A 146 -7.24 -3.93 -0.69
C VAL A 146 -8.65 -3.74 -0.15
N ARG A 147 -9.60 -3.43 -1.02
CA ARG A 147 -11.00 -3.23 -0.59
C ARG A 147 -11.61 -4.57 -0.13
N GLU A 148 -12.45 -4.53 0.89
CA GLU A 148 -13.34 -5.66 1.21
C GLU A 148 -14.63 -5.61 0.40
N ASN A 149 -15.15 -6.79 0.06
CA ASN A 149 -16.40 -6.92 -0.67
C ASN A 149 -17.61 -6.63 0.25
N GLU A 150 -17.58 -7.15 1.47
CA GLU A 150 -18.72 -7.07 2.40
C GLU A 150 -18.79 -5.73 3.15
N ASN A 151 -17.66 -5.00 3.25
CA ASN A 151 -17.61 -3.73 3.96
C ASN A 151 -16.66 -2.73 3.26
N PRO A 152 -17.13 -2.02 2.22
CA PRO A 152 -16.26 -1.17 1.38
C PRO A 152 -15.59 -0.01 2.13
N GLY A 153 -16.00 0.29 3.37
CA GLY A 153 -15.33 1.25 4.25
C GLY A 153 -14.10 0.71 5.00
N TRP A 154 -13.88 -0.61 4.97
CA TRP A 154 -12.82 -1.30 5.72
C TRP A 154 -11.96 -2.10 4.74
N PRO A 155 -10.76 -1.64 4.41
CA PRO A 155 -9.88 -2.41 3.54
C PRO A 155 -9.31 -3.62 4.30
N ASN A 156 -9.23 -4.75 3.61
CA ASN A 156 -8.48 -5.91 4.07
C ASN A 156 -6.99 -5.62 3.90
N MET A 157 -6.19 -6.13 4.84
CA MET A 157 -4.75 -5.95 4.86
C MET A 157 -4.07 -7.31 4.75
N ILE A 158 -3.42 -7.54 3.61
CA ILE A 158 -2.73 -8.79 3.31
C ILE A 158 -1.24 -8.59 3.53
N GLN A 159 -0.65 -9.38 4.42
CA GLN A 159 0.79 -9.44 4.54
C GLN A 159 1.36 -10.23 3.36
N ILE A 160 2.16 -9.58 2.53
CA ILE A 160 2.86 -10.25 1.43
C ILE A 160 4.22 -10.79 1.92
N ARG A 161 4.78 -10.15 2.95
CA ARG A 161 6.05 -10.54 3.59
C ARG A 161 6.08 -10.14 5.05
#